data_AF-A0A0F9N1V7-F1
#
_entry.id   AF-A0A0F9N1V7-F1
#
_cell.length_a   1.000
_cell.length_b   1.000
_cell.length_c   1.000
_cell.angle_alpha   90.00
_cell.angle_beta   90.00
_cell.angle_gamma   90.00
#
_symmetry.space_group_name_H-M   'P 1'
#
loop_
_entity.id
_entity.type
_entity.pdbx_description
1 polymer ?
#
loop_
_entity_poly.entity_id
_entity_poly.type
_entity_poly.pdbx_seq_one_letter_code
_entity_poly.pdbx_strand_id
1 'polypeptide(L)' 'MEYKAWCVRCKTKTDVKDPKEVEYNLGVRGKRRAVRGTCSVCDTKVSAILKSK' A
#
# COMPACT_ATOMS: atom_id res chain seq x y z
N MET A 1 11.34 -6.59 4.42
CA MET A 1 10.43 -6.46 3.26
C MET A 1 9.81 -5.07 3.37
N GLU A 2 10.37 -4.08 2.65
CA GLU A 2 9.92 -2.69 2.76
C GLU A 2 8.88 -2.40 1.68
N TYR A 3 7.66 -2.08 2.10
CA TYR A 3 6.63 -1.65 1.18
C TYR A 3 6.71 -0.15 1.00
N LYS A 4 6.64 0.29 -0.26
CA LYS A 4 6.61 1.71 -0.61
C LYS A 4 5.22 2.08 -1.11
N ALA A 5 4.65 3.14 -0.54
CA ALA A 5 3.37 3.69 -0.95
C ALA A 5 3.50 5.18 -1.28
N TRP A 6 2.64 5.64 -2.18
CA TRP A 6 2.51 7.06 -2.43
C TRP A 6 1.74 7.71 -1.28
N CYS A 7 2.38 8.67 -0.60
CA CYS A 7 1.72 9.44 0.43
C CYS A 7 1.13 10.72 -0.19
N VAL A 8 -0.18 10.92 -0.07
CA VAL A 8 -0.86 12.11 -0.61
C VAL A 8 -0.46 13.40 0.10
N ARG A 9 -0.02 13.33 1.36
CA ARG A 9 0.48 14.49 2.11
C ARG A 9 1.91 14.86 1.73
N CYS A 10 2.80 13.87 1.68
CA CYS A 10 4.20 14.09 1.32
C CYS A 10 4.41 14.23 -0.20
N LYS A 11 3.40 13.86 -1.01
CA LYS A 11 3.46 13.84 -2.48
C LYS A 11 4.71 13.12 -3.00
N THR A 12 5.08 12.03 -2.33
CA THR A 12 6.24 11.22 -2.67
C THR A 12 5.99 9.76 -2.28
N LYS A 13 6.83 8.85 -2.78
CA LYS A 13 6.83 7.45 -2.36
C LYS A 13 7.59 7.34 -1.03
N THR A 14 6.90 6.90 0.00
CA THR A 14 7.46 6.70 1.34
C THR A 14 7.32 5.25 1.75
N ASP A 15 8.15 4.82 2.68
CA ASP A 15 8.01 3.53 3.33
C ASP A 15 6.72 3.47 4.16
N VAL A 16 6.13 2.28 4.18
CA VAL A 16 4.90 1.98 4.90
C VAL A 16 5.26 1.36 6.24
N LYS A 17 4.95 2.06 7.32
CA LYS A 17 4.94 1.53 8.68
C LYS A 17 3.72 0.64 8.89
N ASP A 18 3.89 -0.40 9.70
CA ASP A 18 2.87 -1.41 10.02
C ASP A 18 2.14 -1.95 8.78
N PRO A 19 2.88 -2.45 7.76
CA PRO A 19 2.27 -2.91 6.52
C PRO A 19 1.40 -4.14 6.76
N LYS A 20 0.13 -4.03 6.38
CA LYS A 20 -0.84 -5.12 6.33
C LYS A 20 -1.17 -5.43 4.89
N GLU A 21 -0.81 -6.62 4.45
CA GLU A 21 -1.25 -7.13 3.15
C GLU A 21 -2.75 -7.41 3.19
N VAL A 22 -3.45 -6.95 2.15
CA VAL A 22 -4.86 -7.20 1.92
C VAL A 22 -5.03 -7.68 0.49
N GLU A 23 -5.82 -8.73 0.32
CA GLU A 23 -6.22 -9.23 -0.98
C GLU A 23 -7.64 -8.78 -1.28
N TYR A 24 -7.82 -8.03 -2.36
CA TYR A 24 -9.14 -7.69 -2.88
C TYR A 24 -9.53 -8.69 -3.96
N ASN A 25 -10.72 -9.26 -3.82
CA ASN A 25 -11.32 -10.06 -4.88
C ASN A 25 -12.04 -9.12 -5.86
N LEU A 26 -11.55 -9.02 -7.10
CA LEU A 26 -12.19 -8.24 -8.18
C LEU A 26 -13.11 -9.10 -9.07
N GLY A 27 -13.56 -10.25 -8.56
CA GLY A 27 -14.49 -11.13 -9.28
C GLY A 27 -13.88 -11.62 -10.60
N VAL A 28 -14.48 -11.22 -11.73
CA VAL A 28 -14.07 -11.63 -13.09
C VAL A 28 -12.61 -11.25 -13.41
N ARG A 29 -12.06 -10.22 -12.76
CA ARG A 29 -10.67 -9.76 -12.97
C ARG A 29 -9.65 -10.42 -12.03
N GLY A 30 -10.07 -11.43 -11.25
CA GLY A 30 -9.21 -12.17 -10.32
C GLY A 30 -8.92 -11.43 -9.02
N LYS A 31 -7.83 -11.82 -8.35
CA LYS A 31 -7.41 -11.27 -7.06
C LYS A 31 -6.37 -10.17 -7.26
N ARG A 32 -6.50 -9.05 -6.54
CA ARG A 32 -5.44 -8.04 -6.45
C ARG A 32 -4.94 -7.90 -5.03
N ARG A 33 -3.62 -7.98 -4.89
CA ARG A 33 -2.94 -7.72 -3.63
C ARG A 33 -2.70 -6.22 -3.47
N ALA A 34 -2.82 -5.75 -2.26
CA ALA A 34 -2.41 -4.42 -1.86
C ALA A 34 -1.84 -4.50 -0.45
N VAL A 35 -1.13 -3.44 -0.07
CA VAL A 35 -0.66 -3.23 1.30
C VAL A 35 -1.30 -1.95 1.82
N ARG A 36 -1.75 -1.99 3.07
CA ARG A 36 -2.23 -0.84 3.83
C ARG A 36 -1.32 -0.64 5.04
N GLY A 37 -1.01 0.59 5.37
CA GLY A 37 -0.28 0.92 6.59
C GLY A 37 -0.25 2.43 6.81
N THR A 38 0.79 2.92 7.46
CA THR A 38 0.98 4.35 7.77
C THR A 38 2.24 4.89 7.13
N CYS A 39 2.21 6.16 6.73
CA CYS A 39 3.37 6.84 6.14
C CYS A 39 4.45 7.01 7.21
N SER A 40 5.68 6.62 6.94
CA SER A 40 6.79 6.75 7.89
C SER A 40 7.11 8.18 8.31
N VAL A 41 6.72 9.17 7.50
CA VAL A 41 7.05 10.60 7.67
C VAL A 41 5.96 11.41 8.36
N CYS A 42 4.69 11.18 8.02
CA CYS A 42 3.57 12.03 8.46
C CYS A 42 2.42 11.24 9.10
N ASP A 43 2.64 9.95 9.41
CA ASP A 43 1.70 9.03 10.07
C ASP A 43 0.31 8.90 9.41
N THR A 44 0.18 9.39 8.18
CA THR A 44 -1.06 9.32 7.42
C THR A 44 -1.25 7.91 6.87
N LYS A 45 -2.49 7.43 6.87
CA LYS A 45 -2.83 6.13 6.28
C LYS A 45 -2.47 6.12 4.79
N VAL A 46 -1.64 5.17 4.39
CA VAL A 46 -1.22 4.97 3.01
C VAL A 46 -1.52 3.55 2.57
N SER A 47 -1.75 3.40 1.27
CA SER A 47 -1.97 2.09 0.68
C SER A 47 -1.33 2.01 -0.70
N ALA A 48 -0.71 0.88 -1.02
CA ALA A 48 -0.14 0.61 -2.33
C ALA A 48 -0.71 -0.67 -2.91
N ILE A 49 -1.07 -0.66 -4.19
CA ILE A 49 -1.47 -1.87 -4.91
C ILE A 49 -0.19 -2.61 -5.29
N LEU A 50 -0.07 -3.87 -4.87
CA LEU A 50 1.03 -4.74 -5.25
C LEU A 50 0.70 -5.31 -6.62
N LYS A 51 1.57 -5.07 -7.62
CA LYS A 51 1.47 -5.81 -8.88
C LYS A 51 1.79 -7.27 -8.60
N SER A 52 0.98 -8.19 -9.12
CA SER A 52 1.39 -9.59 -9.20
C SER A 52 2.66 -9.65 -10.04
N LYS A 53 3.73 -10.13 -9.42
CA LYS A 53 4.98 -10.47 -10.09
C LYS A 53 4.74 -11.66 -11.01
#